data_AF-A0A7X3G8Z7-F1
#
_entry.id   AF-A0A7X3G8Z7-F1
#
_cell.length_a   1.000
_cell.length_b   1.000
_cell.length_c   1.000
_cell.angle_alpha   90.00
_cell.angle_beta   90.00
_cell.angle_gamma   90.00
#
_symmetry.space_group_name_H-M   'P 1'
#
loop_
_entity.id
_entity.type
_entity.pdbx_description
1 polymer ?
#
loop_
_entity_poly.entity_id
_entity_poly.type
_entity_poly.pdbx_seq_one_letter_code
_entity_poly.pdbx_strand_id
1 'polypeptide(L)'
;MELPADYLEKKYRLLKMGTYGDPERIAQKRDVLEKIYENYYGILPEEELFILDILERIWDIASGVNLDDSMSADVIYEDYFRQLQEKEVYSTNDLLLLSYHYFFSQNYSQDDRKAIQLVDRLLSQKISGDEIYNRVLLSTLLLLISIQVALRDYGELLRVINRVEQVIEETKQYTGKPVILLTKARYSLFVEGDVEQANQFYDQAKLLGELLDDKLFLQQLEIEKENDFKQKEE
;
A
#
# COMPACT_ATOMS: atom_id res chain seq x y z
N MET A 1 -13.44 23.98 11.51
CA MET A 1 -14.45 24.03 10.44
C MET A 1 -14.77 22.59 10.09
N GLU A 2 -16.03 22.19 10.04
CA GLU A 2 -16.41 20.82 9.68
C GLU A 2 -16.40 20.67 8.15
N LEU A 3 -15.88 19.54 7.65
CA LEU A 3 -15.82 19.27 6.22
C LEU A 3 -17.22 18.97 5.66
N PRO A 4 -17.52 19.35 4.39
CA PRO A 4 -18.81 19.04 3.77
C PRO A 4 -19.07 17.53 3.70
N ALA A 5 -20.28 17.10 4.05
CA ALA A 5 -20.63 15.67 4.04
C ALA A 5 -20.54 15.03 2.64
N ASP A 6 -20.98 15.74 1.59
CA ASP A 6 -20.87 15.24 0.20
C ASP A 6 -19.40 15.12 -0.25
N TYR A 7 -18.50 15.99 0.24
CA TYR A 7 -17.07 15.83 0.01
C TYR A 7 -16.53 14.55 0.66
N LEU A 8 -16.88 14.31 1.94
CA LEU A 8 -16.45 13.10 2.66
C LEU A 8 -16.95 11.82 1.98
N GLU A 9 -18.17 11.82 1.44
CA GLU A 9 -18.71 10.70 0.67
C GLU A 9 -17.91 10.46 -0.63
N LYS A 10 -17.55 11.53 -1.36
CA LYS A 10 -16.72 11.39 -2.57
C LYS A 10 -15.32 10.88 -2.24
N LYS A 11 -14.67 11.41 -1.20
CA LYS A 11 -13.38 10.91 -0.72
C LYS A 11 -13.46 9.46 -0.28
N TYR A 12 -14.51 9.07 0.46
CA TYR A 12 -14.77 7.68 0.83
C TYR A 12 -14.83 6.78 -0.41
N ARG A 13 -15.58 7.21 -1.44
CA ARG A 13 -15.71 6.45 -2.69
C ARG A 13 -14.38 6.33 -3.43
N LEU A 14 -13.61 7.41 -3.48
CA LEU A 14 -12.27 7.49 -4.08
C LEU A 14 -11.30 6.49 -3.43
N LEU A 15 -11.30 6.40 -2.09
CA LEU A 15 -10.44 5.50 -1.33
C LEU A 15 -10.91 4.04 -1.37
N LYS A 16 -12.22 3.80 -1.53
CA LYS A 16 -12.79 2.45 -1.64
C LYS A 16 -12.53 1.79 -3.00
N MET A 17 -12.37 2.57 -4.06
CA MET A 17 -12.05 2.04 -5.38
C MET A 17 -10.63 1.47 -5.39
N GLY A 18 -10.46 0.18 -5.68
CA GLY A 18 -9.14 -0.43 -5.89
C GLY A 18 -8.69 -0.28 -7.34
N THR A 19 -7.49 0.25 -7.59
CA THR A 19 -6.97 0.43 -8.95
C THR A 19 -6.17 -0.77 -9.44
N TYR A 20 -5.35 -1.40 -8.58
CA TYR A 20 -4.43 -2.49 -8.97
C TYR A 20 -3.54 -2.16 -10.17
N GLY A 21 -3.19 -0.88 -10.36
CA GLY A 21 -2.42 -0.42 -11.53
C GLY A 21 -3.20 -0.40 -12.84
N ASP A 22 -4.50 -0.74 -12.85
CA ASP A 22 -5.35 -0.73 -14.04
C ASP A 22 -5.59 0.72 -14.53
N PRO A 23 -5.20 1.05 -15.77
CA PRO A 23 -5.31 2.42 -16.30
C PRO A 23 -6.75 2.95 -16.35
N GLU A 24 -7.74 2.10 -16.66
CA GLU A 24 -9.15 2.52 -16.75
C GLU A 24 -9.70 2.88 -15.37
N ARG A 25 -9.40 2.08 -14.34
CA ARG A 25 -9.79 2.38 -12.95
C ARG A 25 -9.07 3.62 -12.41
N ILE A 26 -7.82 3.84 -12.78
CA ILE A 26 -7.09 5.08 -12.43
C ILE A 26 -7.76 6.30 -13.07
N ALA A 27 -8.15 6.21 -14.35
CA ALA A 27 -8.88 7.28 -15.02
C ALA A 27 -10.21 7.60 -14.32
N GLN A 28 -10.99 6.58 -13.92
CA GLN A 28 -12.23 6.79 -13.15
C GLN A 28 -11.99 7.51 -11.82
N LYS A 29 -10.86 7.24 -11.14
CA LYS A 29 -10.51 7.97 -9.91
C LYS A 29 -10.17 9.43 -10.19
N ARG A 30 -9.46 9.71 -11.28
CA ARG A 30 -9.15 11.08 -11.70
C ARG A 30 -10.41 11.88 -12.01
N ASP A 31 -11.40 11.29 -12.68
CA ASP A 31 -12.69 11.96 -12.93
C ASP A 31 -13.44 12.34 -11.64
N VAL A 32 -13.31 11.52 -10.59
CA VAL A 32 -13.89 11.83 -9.27
C VAL A 32 -13.09 12.94 -8.58
N LEU A 33 -11.76 12.91 -8.69
CA LEU A 33 -10.87 13.92 -8.11
C LEU A 33 -11.06 15.30 -8.75
N GLU A 34 -11.20 15.37 -10.07
CA GLU A 34 -11.48 16.63 -10.79
C GLU A 34 -12.77 17.28 -10.27
N LYS A 35 -13.84 16.49 -10.13
CA LYS A 35 -15.12 16.97 -9.54
C LYS A 35 -14.96 17.40 -8.09
N ILE A 36 -14.05 16.80 -7.33
CA ILE A 36 -13.75 17.26 -5.97
C ILE A 36 -13.12 18.65 -6.04
N TYR A 37 -12.12 18.86 -6.89
CA TYR A 37 -11.47 20.16 -7.03
C TYR A 37 -12.44 21.25 -7.50
N GLU A 38 -13.24 20.99 -8.54
CA GLU A 38 -14.22 21.94 -9.06
C GLU A 38 -15.19 22.46 -8.00
N ASN A 39 -15.65 21.57 -7.11
CA ASN A 39 -16.72 21.89 -6.16
C ASN A 39 -16.22 22.30 -4.77
N TYR A 40 -15.01 21.87 -4.38
CA TYR A 40 -14.56 21.94 -2.99
C TYR A 40 -13.22 22.66 -2.78
N TYR A 41 -12.43 22.93 -3.84
CA TYR A 41 -11.08 23.50 -3.70
C TYR A 41 -11.03 24.76 -2.83
N GLY A 42 -11.94 25.71 -3.06
CA GLY A 42 -11.95 27.00 -2.34
C GLY A 42 -12.42 26.94 -0.88
N ILE A 43 -12.88 25.79 -0.40
CA ILE A 43 -13.41 25.63 0.97
C ILE A 43 -12.72 24.55 1.79
N LEU A 44 -11.92 23.68 1.16
CA LEU A 44 -11.15 22.68 1.87
C LEU A 44 -9.96 23.32 2.60
N PRO A 45 -9.60 22.82 3.79
CA PRO A 45 -8.37 23.24 4.45
C PRO A 45 -7.15 22.77 3.66
N GLU A 46 -6.04 23.47 3.81
CA GLU A 46 -4.77 23.20 3.12
C GLU A 46 -4.29 21.76 3.31
N GLU A 47 -4.38 21.22 4.53
CA GLU A 47 -4.02 19.83 4.83
C GLU A 47 -4.83 18.84 3.98
N GLU A 48 -6.11 19.10 3.76
CA GLU A 48 -6.96 18.17 3.01
C GLU A 48 -6.72 18.28 1.49
N LEU A 49 -6.44 19.49 0.99
CA LEU A 49 -5.98 19.68 -0.39
C LEU A 49 -4.65 18.94 -0.64
N PHE A 50 -3.72 19.04 0.31
CA PHE A 50 -2.44 18.33 0.24
C PHE A 50 -2.61 16.80 0.19
N ILE A 51 -3.58 16.25 0.93
CA ILE A 51 -3.88 14.81 0.87
C ILE A 51 -4.45 14.40 -0.50
N LEU A 52 -5.25 15.25 -1.14
CA LEU A 52 -5.75 15.01 -2.49
C LEU A 52 -4.60 15.01 -3.51
N ASP A 53 -3.66 15.96 -3.40
CA ASP A 53 -2.45 16.00 -4.22
C ASP A 53 -1.58 14.75 -4.03
N ILE A 54 -1.44 14.27 -2.80
CA ILE A 54 -0.74 13.02 -2.49
C ILE A 54 -1.40 11.82 -3.20
N LEU A 55 -2.73 11.72 -3.15
CA LEU A 55 -3.46 10.62 -3.79
C LEU A 55 -3.24 10.62 -5.31
N GLU A 56 -3.28 11.80 -5.93
CA GLU A 56 -3.00 11.96 -7.35
C GLU A 56 -1.58 11.49 -7.70
N ARG A 57 -0.58 11.92 -6.92
CA ARG A 57 0.82 11.52 -7.09
C ARG A 57 1.03 10.01 -6.94
N ILE A 58 0.37 9.37 -5.97
CA ILE A 58 0.43 7.90 -5.83
C ILE A 58 -0.03 7.23 -7.14
N TRP A 59 -1.09 7.74 -7.78
CA TRP A 59 -1.58 7.17 -9.04
C TRP A 59 -0.69 7.50 -10.24
N ASP A 60 -0.09 8.68 -10.27
CA ASP A 60 0.90 9.04 -11.30
C ASP A 60 2.08 8.07 -11.29
N ILE A 61 2.67 7.83 -10.11
CA ILE A 61 3.75 6.85 -9.94
C ILE A 61 3.25 5.46 -10.32
N ALA A 62 2.04 5.07 -9.89
CA ALA A 62 1.49 3.74 -10.20
C ALA A 62 1.22 3.56 -11.70
N SER A 63 1.06 4.66 -12.43
CA SER A 63 0.90 4.69 -13.89
C SER A 63 2.23 4.79 -14.64
N GLY A 64 3.36 4.79 -13.93
CA GLY A 64 4.70 4.90 -14.51
C GLY A 64 5.08 6.31 -14.98
N VAL A 65 4.36 7.36 -14.52
CA VAL A 65 4.74 8.75 -14.81
C VAL A 65 6.01 9.07 -14.03
N ASN A 66 7.05 9.53 -14.71
CA ASN A 66 8.24 10.03 -14.04
C ASN A 66 7.92 11.39 -13.42
N LEU A 67 7.96 11.48 -12.08
CA LEU A 67 7.73 12.72 -11.37
C LEU A 67 8.98 13.59 -11.55
N ASP A 68 8.97 14.45 -12.56
CA ASP A 68 10.03 15.44 -12.78
C ASP A 68 10.01 16.46 -11.64
N ASP A 69 11.03 16.41 -10.77
CA ASP A 69 11.56 17.45 -9.85
C ASP A 69 10.59 18.57 -9.39
N SER A 70 9.37 18.24 -8.98
CA SER A 70 8.40 19.24 -8.50
C SER A 70 8.73 19.62 -7.05
N MET A 71 9.75 20.46 -6.88
CA MET A 71 10.37 20.86 -5.61
C MET A 71 9.41 21.45 -4.54
N SER A 72 8.18 21.82 -4.87
CA SER A 72 7.22 22.41 -3.91
C SER A 72 6.49 21.38 -3.05
N ALA A 73 6.25 20.18 -3.57
CA ALA A 73 5.57 19.12 -2.82
C ALA A 73 6.47 18.51 -1.75
N ASP A 74 7.78 18.42 -2.03
CA ASP A 74 8.76 17.78 -1.13
C ASP A 74 8.97 18.57 0.16
N VAL A 75 8.95 19.90 0.10
CA VAL A 75 9.12 20.76 1.30
C VAL A 75 7.93 20.61 2.25
N ILE A 76 6.72 20.74 1.72
CA ILE A 76 5.48 20.59 2.49
C ILE A 76 5.40 19.16 3.04
N TYR A 77 5.73 18.18 2.19
CA TYR A 77 5.80 16.78 2.59
C TYR A 77 6.75 16.52 3.76
N GLU A 78 7.98 17.05 3.74
CA GLU A 78 8.94 16.84 4.84
C GLU A 78 8.44 17.42 6.17
N ASP A 79 7.70 18.53 6.15
CA ASP A 79 7.10 19.09 7.36
C ASP A 79 5.95 18.21 7.90
N TYR A 80 5.07 17.70 7.04
CA TYR A 80 4.03 16.74 7.43
C TYR A 80 4.63 15.40 7.89
N PHE A 81 5.70 14.95 7.25
CA PHE A 81 6.40 13.72 7.65
C PHE A 81 7.05 13.87 9.02
N ARG A 82 7.64 15.03 9.34
CA ARG A 82 8.15 15.32 10.68
C ARG A 82 7.04 15.24 11.73
N GLN A 83 5.87 15.80 11.44
CA GLN A 83 4.71 15.69 12.35
C GLN A 83 4.26 14.25 12.52
N LEU A 84 4.25 13.46 11.43
CA LEU A 84 3.96 12.02 11.48
C LEU A 84 4.93 11.28 12.42
N GLN A 85 6.21 11.65 12.42
CA GLN A 85 7.23 11.10 13.32
C GLN A 85 7.02 11.44 14.80
N GLU A 86 6.13 12.34 15.16
CA GLU A 86 5.82 12.68 16.55
C GLU A 86 4.50 12.05 17.03
N LYS A 87 3.69 11.52 16.10
CA LYS A 87 2.39 10.91 16.40
C LYS A 87 2.52 9.43 16.76
N GLU A 88 1.73 9.00 17.75
CA GLU A 88 1.62 7.59 18.14
C GLU A 88 0.36 6.92 17.56
N VAL A 89 -0.70 7.71 17.31
CA VAL A 89 -1.95 7.23 16.70
C VAL A 89 -2.16 7.98 15.39
N TYR A 90 -2.27 7.24 14.31
CA TYR A 90 -2.43 7.76 12.97
C TYR A 90 -3.90 7.85 12.59
N SER A 91 -4.25 8.94 11.91
CA SER A 91 -5.49 9.08 11.16
C SER A 91 -5.39 8.41 9.78
N THR A 92 -6.50 8.37 9.04
CA THR A 92 -6.50 7.92 7.63
C THR A 92 -5.56 8.76 6.77
N ASN A 93 -5.53 10.08 6.98
CA ASN A 93 -4.65 10.99 6.23
C ASN A 93 -3.16 10.74 6.55
N ASP A 94 -2.85 10.47 7.83
CA ASP A 94 -1.49 10.10 8.25
C ASP A 94 -1.01 8.80 7.58
N LEU A 95 -1.89 7.80 7.45
CA LEU A 95 -1.58 6.55 6.74
C LEU A 95 -1.42 6.75 5.23
N LEU A 96 -2.18 7.65 4.61
CA LEU A 96 -2.01 8.01 3.19
C LEU A 96 -0.67 8.70 2.94
N LEU A 97 -0.28 9.61 3.82
CA LEU A 97 1.04 10.25 3.78
C LEU A 97 2.17 9.22 3.89
N LEU A 98 2.04 8.26 4.79
CA LEU A 98 3.00 7.17 4.93
C LEU A 98 3.02 6.25 3.70
N SER A 99 1.85 5.94 3.14
CA SER A 99 1.74 5.17 1.90
C SER A 99 2.49 5.87 0.75
N TYR A 100 2.33 7.19 0.61
CA TYR A 100 3.06 7.98 -0.37
C TYR A 100 4.57 7.92 -0.17
N HIS A 101 5.03 8.05 1.09
CA HIS A 101 6.45 7.88 1.40
C HIS A 101 6.99 6.55 0.88
N TYR A 102 6.30 5.46 1.22
CA TYR A 102 6.71 4.11 0.85
C TYR A 102 6.70 3.89 -0.66
N PHE A 103 5.70 4.44 -1.35
CA PHE A 103 5.60 4.36 -2.79
C PHE A 103 6.69 5.18 -3.49
N PHE A 104 7.00 6.37 -2.97
CA PHE A 104 8.06 7.23 -3.48
C PHE A 104 9.44 6.60 -3.28
N SER A 105 9.73 6.07 -2.08
CA SER A 105 10.98 5.35 -1.79
C SER A 105 11.21 4.22 -2.77
N GLN A 106 10.24 3.31 -2.96
CA GLN A 106 10.38 2.17 -3.88
C GLN A 106 10.72 2.56 -5.32
N ASN A 107 10.21 3.71 -5.80
CA ASN A 107 10.31 4.07 -7.21
C ASN A 107 11.40 5.11 -7.52
N TYR A 108 11.83 5.92 -6.53
CA TYR A 108 12.71 7.08 -6.78
C TYR A 108 13.85 7.28 -5.78
N SER A 109 13.81 6.70 -4.57
CA SER A 109 14.83 6.96 -3.54
C SER A 109 15.38 5.68 -2.93
N GLN A 110 16.72 5.55 -2.85
CA GLN A 110 17.36 4.46 -2.11
C GLN A 110 17.55 4.76 -0.61
N ASP A 111 17.01 5.87 -0.09
CA ASP A 111 17.08 6.17 1.35
C ASP A 111 15.91 5.55 2.12
N ASP A 112 15.86 4.22 2.11
CA ASP A 112 14.88 3.39 2.82
C ASP A 112 14.93 3.56 4.36
N ARG A 113 15.94 4.28 4.88
CA ARG A 113 16.16 4.46 6.32
C ARG A 113 15.08 5.30 7.00
N LYS A 114 14.50 6.28 6.30
CA LYS A 114 13.36 7.05 6.83
C LYS A 114 12.10 6.17 6.89
N ALA A 115 11.91 5.30 5.89
CA ALA A 115 10.74 4.44 5.80
C ALA A 115 10.66 3.43 6.96
N ILE A 116 11.81 2.89 7.39
CA ILE A 116 11.88 1.93 8.49
C ILE A 116 11.69 2.55 9.88
N GLN A 117 11.91 3.87 10.05
CA GLN A 117 11.77 4.52 11.36
C GLN A 117 10.34 4.48 11.92
N LEU A 118 9.35 4.34 11.04
CA LEU A 118 7.93 4.33 11.41
C LEU A 118 7.33 2.92 11.48
N VAL A 119 8.13 1.87 11.28
CA VAL A 119 7.65 0.47 11.25
C VAL A 119 6.96 0.10 12.56
N ASP A 120 7.62 0.30 13.70
CA ASP A 120 7.04 -0.07 15.00
C ASP A 120 5.72 0.68 15.26
N ARG A 121 5.66 1.97 14.90
CA ARG A 121 4.44 2.77 15.03
C ARG A 121 3.35 2.26 14.11
N LEU A 122 3.65 1.97 12.84
CA LEU A 122 2.68 1.42 11.90
C LEU A 122 2.15 0.06 12.36
N LEU A 123 3.02 -0.84 12.81
CA LEU A 123 2.62 -2.15 13.33
C LEU A 123 1.76 -2.04 14.59
N SER A 124 1.97 -1.00 15.40
CA SER A 124 1.18 -0.74 16.62
C SER A 124 -0.20 -0.13 16.38
N GLN A 125 -0.48 0.41 15.18
CA GLN A 125 -1.75 1.04 14.88
C GLN A 125 -2.90 0.05 15.06
N LYS A 126 -3.97 0.45 15.75
CA LYS A 126 -5.11 -0.41 16.04
C LYS A 126 -6.07 -0.47 14.86
N ILE A 127 -6.73 -1.61 14.71
CA ILE A 127 -7.86 -1.73 13.78
C ILE A 127 -8.99 -0.84 14.32
N SER A 128 -9.60 -0.06 13.43
CA SER A 128 -10.66 0.90 13.73
C SER A 128 -12.04 0.33 13.39
N GLY A 129 -13.11 0.97 13.88
CA GLY A 129 -14.46 0.73 13.38
C GLY A 129 -14.71 1.32 11.98
N ASP A 130 -13.79 2.16 11.49
CA ASP A 130 -13.84 2.75 10.15
C ASP A 130 -13.24 1.80 9.10
N GLU A 131 -14.07 1.37 8.15
CA GLU A 131 -13.68 0.50 7.02
C GLU A 131 -12.57 1.13 6.16
N ILE A 132 -12.62 2.44 5.92
CA ILE A 132 -11.63 3.11 5.05
C ILE A 132 -10.29 3.18 5.75
N TYR A 133 -10.28 3.54 7.03
CA TYR A 133 -9.05 3.51 7.83
C TYR A 133 -8.38 2.14 7.74
N ASN A 134 -9.14 1.07 7.97
CA ASN A 134 -8.64 -0.30 7.94
C ASN A 134 -8.12 -0.71 6.56
N ARG A 135 -8.74 -0.20 5.49
CA ARG A 135 -8.28 -0.42 4.12
C ARG A 135 -6.95 0.27 3.85
N VAL A 136 -6.83 1.54 4.23
CA VAL A 136 -5.58 2.29 4.06
C VAL A 136 -4.48 1.70 4.94
N LEU A 137 -4.80 1.25 6.16
CA LEU A 137 -3.85 0.55 7.04
C LEU A 137 -3.33 -0.72 6.36
N LEU A 138 -4.22 -1.56 5.84
CA LEU A 138 -3.85 -2.78 5.14
C LEU A 138 -2.97 -2.47 3.91
N SER A 139 -3.35 -1.49 3.07
CA SER A 139 -2.54 -1.12 1.91
C SER A 139 -1.16 -0.59 2.29
N THR A 140 -1.08 0.21 3.36
CA THR A 140 0.20 0.75 3.86
C THR A 140 1.11 -0.37 4.35
N LEU A 141 0.57 -1.35 5.09
CA LEU A 141 1.34 -2.51 5.55
C LEU A 141 1.80 -3.41 4.39
N LEU A 142 0.98 -3.58 3.35
CA LEU A 142 1.37 -4.30 2.13
C LEU A 142 2.50 -3.59 1.39
N LEU A 143 2.50 -2.25 1.33
CA LEU A 143 3.63 -1.49 0.78
C LEU A 143 4.90 -1.66 1.61
N LEU A 144 4.78 -1.75 2.92
CA LEU A 144 5.92 -1.98 3.80
C LEU A 144 6.59 -3.34 3.54
N ILE A 145 5.82 -4.39 3.18
CA ILE A 145 6.40 -5.69 2.78
C ILE A 145 7.39 -5.51 1.64
N SER A 146 7.02 -4.78 0.59
CA SER A 146 7.90 -4.56 -0.56
C SER A 146 9.20 -3.85 -0.18
N ILE A 147 9.15 -2.88 0.76
CA ILE A 147 10.35 -2.20 1.28
C ILE A 147 11.22 -3.18 2.07
N GLN A 148 10.64 -3.97 2.97
CA GLN A 148 11.41 -4.92 3.78
C GLN A 148 12.07 -6.00 2.92
N VAL A 149 11.40 -6.46 1.85
CA VAL A 149 11.97 -7.37 0.87
C VAL A 149 13.15 -6.72 0.14
N ALA A 150 13.03 -5.46 -0.30
CA ALA A 150 14.11 -4.73 -0.95
C ALA A 150 15.34 -4.56 -0.04
N LEU A 151 15.10 -4.27 1.25
CA LEU A 151 16.13 -4.15 2.28
C LEU A 151 16.76 -5.49 2.71
N ARG A 152 16.14 -6.61 2.37
CA ARG A 152 16.50 -7.97 2.85
C ARG A 152 16.47 -8.09 4.38
N ASP A 153 15.63 -7.31 5.06
CA ASP A 153 15.42 -7.42 6.52
C ASP A 153 14.31 -8.44 6.83
N TYR A 154 14.72 -9.70 6.91
CA TYR A 154 13.79 -10.81 7.07
C TYR A 154 13.19 -10.91 8.48
N GLY A 155 13.86 -10.36 9.51
CA GLY A 155 13.33 -10.37 10.88
C GLY A 155 12.10 -9.47 11.01
N GLU A 156 12.18 -8.27 10.44
CA GLU A 156 11.05 -7.34 10.38
C GLU A 156 9.96 -7.81 9.41
N LEU A 157 10.32 -8.42 8.28
CA LEU A 157 9.35 -8.96 7.32
C LEU A 157 8.35 -9.92 7.98
N LEU A 158 8.80 -10.80 8.88
CA LEU A 158 7.89 -11.72 9.59
C LEU A 158 6.89 -10.99 10.50
N ARG A 159 7.32 -9.93 11.19
CA ARG A 159 6.43 -9.09 12.03
C ARG A 159 5.36 -8.41 11.17
N VAL A 160 5.75 -7.90 10.00
CA VAL A 160 4.84 -7.26 9.04
C VAL A 160 3.85 -8.28 8.49
N ILE A 161 4.30 -9.47 8.05
CA ILE A 161 3.41 -10.55 7.55
C ILE A 161 2.34 -10.88 8.59
N ASN A 162 2.75 -11.15 9.84
CA ASN A 162 1.81 -11.49 10.92
C ASN A 162 0.79 -10.37 11.17
N ARG A 163 1.24 -9.11 11.12
CA ARG A 163 0.34 -7.97 11.31
C ARG A 163 -0.65 -7.85 10.16
N VAL A 164 -0.22 -8.03 8.92
CA VAL A 164 -1.10 -8.01 7.75
C VAL A 164 -2.15 -9.13 7.84
N GLU A 165 -1.75 -10.35 8.18
CA GLU A 165 -2.69 -11.47 8.35
C GLU A 165 -3.75 -11.16 9.40
N GLN A 166 -3.34 -10.61 10.55
CA GLN A 166 -4.27 -10.17 11.58
C GLN A 166 -5.27 -9.15 11.05
N VAL A 167 -4.79 -8.10 10.35
CA VAL A 167 -5.67 -7.07 9.78
C VAL A 167 -6.62 -7.68 8.75
N ILE A 168 -6.14 -8.53 7.85
CA ILE A 168 -6.99 -9.22 6.84
C ILE A 168 -8.10 -10.02 7.53
N GLU A 169 -7.76 -10.83 8.54
CA GLU A 169 -8.72 -11.71 9.19
C GLU A 169 -9.74 -10.96 10.05
N GLU A 170 -9.32 -9.95 10.80
CA GLU A 170 -10.22 -9.16 11.64
C GLU A 170 -11.13 -8.24 10.80
N THR A 171 -10.63 -7.70 9.70
CA THR A 171 -11.37 -6.74 8.84
C THR A 171 -12.06 -7.40 7.64
N LYS A 172 -11.84 -8.70 7.42
CA LYS A 172 -12.38 -9.50 6.30
C LYS A 172 -11.96 -8.99 4.92
N GLN A 173 -10.84 -8.28 4.84
CA GLN A 173 -10.28 -7.74 3.61
C GLN A 173 -9.44 -8.79 2.86
N TYR A 174 -10.09 -9.86 2.41
CA TYR A 174 -9.42 -11.01 1.80
C TYR A 174 -8.74 -10.72 0.45
N THR A 175 -8.92 -9.54 -0.12
CA THR A 175 -8.18 -9.08 -1.32
C THR A 175 -6.66 -9.01 -1.08
N GLY A 176 -6.20 -8.89 0.16
CA GLY A 176 -4.76 -8.90 0.49
C GLY A 176 -4.15 -10.30 0.59
N LYS A 177 -4.96 -11.36 0.64
CA LYS A 177 -4.48 -12.75 0.85
C LYS A 177 -3.49 -13.24 -0.22
N PRO A 178 -3.71 -13.00 -1.53
CA PRO A 178 -2.78 -13.45 -2.55
C PRO A 178 -1.35 -12.93 -2.32
N VAL A 179 -1.22 -11.63 -2.02
CA VAL A 179 0.08 -10.98 -1.78
C VAL A 179 0.80 -11.60 -0.58
N ILE A 180 0.07 -11.89 0.50
CA ILE A 180 0.65 -12.52 1.68
C ILE A 180 1.09 -13.96 1.44
N LEU A 181 0.31 -14.75 0.72
CA LEU A 181 0.70 -16.13 0.41
C LEU A 181 1.98 -16.16 -0.42
N LEU A 182 2.10 -15.29 -1.43
CA LEU A 182 3.33 -15.15 -2.23
C LEU A 182 4.52 -14.69 -1.37
N THR A 183 4.30 -13.73 -0.48
CA THR A 183 5.35 -13.24 0.44
C THR A 183 5.82 -14.35 1.38
N LYS A 184 4.89 -15.14 1.95
CA LYS A 184 5.22 -16.29 2.80
C LYS A 184 5.94 -17.39 2.01
N ALA A 185 5.55 -17.64 0.77
CA ALA A 185 6.23 -18.59 -0.09
C ALA A 185 7.71 -18.22 -0.29
N ARG A 186 7.99 -16.95 -0.65
CA ARG A 186 9.36 -16.43 -0.77
C ARG A 186 10.12 -16.48 0.54
N TYR A 187 9.48 -16.10 1.65
CA TYR A 187 10.09 -16.16 2.98
C TYR A 187 10.53 -17.59 3.32
N SER A 188 9.63 -18.57 3.19
CA SER A 188 9.98 -19.97 3.42
C SER A 188 11.05 -20.47 2.46
N LEU A 189 11.00 -20.05 1.19
CA LEU A 189 11.95 -20.49 0.17
C LEU A 189 13.38 -19.98 0.40
N PHE A 190 13.54 -18.67 0.64
CA PHE A 190 14.84 -17.98 0.67
C PHE A 190 15.40 -17.77 2.07
N VAL A 191 14.54 -17.71 3.10
CA VAL A 191 14.98 -17.45 4.49
C VAL A 191 15.02 -18.74 5.29
N GLU A 192 13.93 -19.50 5.29
CA GLU A 192 13.84 -20.75 6.06
C GLU A 192 14.49 -21.94 5.32
N GLY A 193 14.63 -21.81 4.00
CA GLY A 193 15.10 -22.90 3.13
C GLY A 193 14.06 -24.01 2.93
N ASP A 194 12.85 -23.85 3.45
CA ASP A 194 11.76 -24.84 3.42
C ASP A 194 11.01 -24.78 2.08
N VAL A 195 11.48 -25.61 1.16
CA VAL A 195 10.90 -25.75 -0.20
C VAL A 195 9.49 -26.33 -0.17
N GLU A 196 9.20 -27.23 0.77
CA GLU A 196 7.88 -27.87 0.86
C GLU A 196 6.85 -26.83 1.30
N GLN A 197 7.17 -26.08 2.36
CA GLN A 197 6.29 -25.03 2.87
C GLN A 197 6.08 -23.91 1.84
N ALA A 198 7.13 -23.52 1.11
CA ALA A 198 7.02 -22.55 0.03
C ALA A 198 6.04 -23.02 -1.06
N ASN A 199 6.15 -24.28 -1.51
CA ASN A 199 5.23 -24.84 -2.49
C ASN A 199 3.78 -24.85 -2.00
N GLN A 200 3.55 -25.22 -0.74
CA GLN A 200 2.20 -25.18 -0.15
C GLN A 200 1.58 -23.77 -0.21
N PHE A 201 2.38 -22.72 0.04
CA PHE A 201 1.88 -21.34 -0.07
C PHE A 201 1.56 -20.93 -1.51
N TYR A 202 2.39 -21.31 -2.49
CA TYR A 202 2.06 -21.09 -3.90
C TYR A 202 0.79 -21.82 -4.32
N ASP A 203 0.60 -23.07 -3.88
CA ASP A 203 -0.60 -23.86 -4.20
C ASP A 203 -1.86 -23.25 -3.58
N GLN A 204 -1.77 -22.72 -2.34
CA GLN A 204 -2.86 -21.98 -1.72
C GLN A 204 -3.20 -20.70 -2.48
N ALA A 205 -2.19 -19.95 -2.94
CA ALA A 205 -2.39 -18.73 -3.72
C ALA A 205 -3.04 -19.05 -5.08
N LYS A 206 -2.62 -20.14 -5.74
CA LYS A 206 -3.23 -20.64 -6.96
C LYS A 206 -4.70 -21.00 -6.76
N LEU A 207 -5.04 -21.77 -5.72
CA LEU A 207 -6.43 -22.12 -5.40
C LEU A 207 -7.31 -20.87 -5.22
N LEU A 208 -6.77 -19.83 -4.56
CA LEU A 208 -7.47 -18.58 -4.37
C LEU A 208 -7.70 -17.83 -5.70
N GLY A 209 -6.69 -17.79 -6.57
CA GLY A 209 -6.81 -17.22 -7.91
C GLY A 209 -7.86 -17.93 -8.77
N GLU A 210 -7.89 -19.27 -8.72
CA GLU A 210 -8.89 -20.09 -9.41
C GLU A 210 -10.31 -19.83 -8.88
N LEU A 211 -10.49 -19.71 -7.56
CA LEU A 211 -11.77 -19.39 -6.94
C LEU A 211 -12.31 -18.02 -7.37
N LEU A 212 -11.42 -17.06 -7.62
CA LEU A 212 -11.76 -15.70 -8.04
C LEU A 212 -11.89 -15.54 -9.57
N ASP A 213 -11.63 -16.59 -10.36
CA ASP A 213 -11.49 -16.55 -11.83
C ASP A 213 -10.53 -15.45 -12.31
N ASP A 214 -9.48 -15.15 -11.53
CA ASP A 214 -8.50 -14.11 -11.84
C ASP A 214 -7.35 -14.69 -12.70
N LYS A 215 -7.61 -14.78 -14.00
CA LYS A 215 -6.68 -15.37 -14.97
C LYS A 215 -5.36 -14.60 -15.07
N LEU A 216 -5.38 -13.28 -14.90
CA LEU A 216 -4.17 -12.46 -14.97
C LEU A 216 -3.27 -12.76 -13.77
N PHE A 217 -3.86 -12.78 -12.57
CA PHE A 217 -3.14 -13.16 -11.36
C PHE A 217 -2.53 -14.56 -11.46
N LEU A 218 -3.30 -15.56 -11.94
CA LEU A 218 -2.80 -16.93 -12.09
C LEU A 218 -1.60 -17.02 -13.04
N GLN A 219 -1.63 -16.29 -14.16
CA GLN A 219 -0.51 -16.25 -15.10
C GLN A 219 0.74 -15.62 -14.47
N GLN A 220 0.57 -14.51 -13.74
CA GLN A 220 1.67 -13.85 -13.04
C GLN A 220 2.25 -14.73 -11.94
N LEU A 221 1.40 -15.44 -11.18
CA LEU A 221 1.81 -16.34 -10.11
C LEU A 221 2.72 -17.47 -10.60
N GLU A 222 2.41 -18.09 -11.74
CA GLU A 222 3.26 -19.16 -12.30
C GLU A 222 4.63 -18.60 -12.75
N ILE A 223 4.65 -17.42 -13.38
CA ILE A 223 5.90 -16.75 -13.78
C ILE A 223 6.75 -16.40 -12.55
N GLU A 224 6.13 -15.84 -11.50
CA GLU A 224 6.83 -15.51 -10.26
C GLU A 224 7.40 -16.76 -9.58
N LYS A 225 6.62 -17.83 -9.45
CA LYS A 225 7.08 -19.10 -8.88
C LYS A 225 8.27 -19.65 -9.64
N GLU A 226 8.21 -19.70 -10.98
CA GLU A 226 9.33 -20.17 -11.80
C GLU A 226 10.60 -19.34 -11.59
N ASN A 227 10.47 -18.02 -11.51
CA ASN A 227 11.60 -17.12 -11.30
C ASN A 227 12.21 -17.29 -9.90
N ASP A 228 11.37 -17.42 -8.87
CA ASP A 228 11.81 -17.59 -7.48
C ASP A 228 12.61 -18.91 -7.32
N PHE A 229 12.16 -20.00 -7.94
CA PHE A 229 12.88 -21.28 -7.90
C PHE A 229 14.18 -21.26 -8.73
N LYS A 230 14.21 -20.59 -9.88
CA LYS A 230 15.46 -20.39 -10.65
C LYS A 230 16.50 -19.62 -9.85
N GLN A 231 16.10 -18.53 -9.18
CA GLN A 231 17.01 -17.75 -8.34
C GLN A 231 17.54 -18.53 -7.13
N LYS A 232 16.82 -19.53 -6.62
CA LYS A 232 17.31 -20.37 -5.53
C LYS A 232 18.42 -21.33 -5.97
N GLU A 233 18.46 -21.71 -7.26
CA GLU A 233 19.44 -22.65 -7.80
C GLU A 233 20.78 -21.98 -8.19
N GLU A 234 20.83 -20.64 -8.24
CA GLU A 234 22.01 -19.82 -8.52
C GLU A 234 22.84 -19.49 -7.27
#